data_AF-A0A2G2Q7H9-F1
#
_entry.id   AF-A0A2G2Q7H9-F1
#
_cell.length_a   1.000
_cell.length_b   1.000
_cell.length_c   1.000
_cell.angle_alpha   90.00
_cell.angle_beta   90.00
_cell.angle_gamma   90.00
#
_symmetry.space_group_name_H-M   'P 1'
#
loop_
_entity.id
_entity.type
_entity.pdbx_description
1 polymer ?
#
loop_
_entity_poly.entity_id
_entity_poly.type
_entity_poly.pdbx_seq_one_letter_code
_entity_poly.pdbx_strand_id
1 'polypeptide(L)'
;MNKRRVWVAGFILLAGWYLFIRDTGLEQLKALCEKDAGLFIYKTVEAEGYYDASRKGEVIHLLIPSNYQFTEFCDTGEIRPSFNEDGCWRLTKVSREAGQCNESVDSMLMKSRREAYIEFRQDNCIEVKKIEKPEAKYRYEVERKEWWLNEWLDEKMSKGMGRIVNIKTNEVISESINYILKANNKPLIHCGSAKATGLQKSKPFTAGLIEKTIKPRKETKTGVFK
;
A
#
# COMPACT_ATOMS: atom_id res chain seq x y z
N MET A 1 -21.43 53.87 -46.77
CA MET A 1 -20.40 52.80 -46.73
C MET A 1 -20.29 52.27 -45.31
N ASN A 2 -20.75 51.04 -45.05
CA ASN A 2 -20.88 50.48 -43.69
C ASN A 2 -19.94 49.27 -43.51
N LYS A 3 -18.76 49.48 -42.90
CA LYS A 3 -17.77 48.43 -42.55
C LYS A 3 -17.85 48.11 -41.06
N ARG A 4 -18.83 47.32 -40.64
CA ARG A 4 -18.85 46.70 -39.29
C ARG A 4 -19.65 45.40 -39.34
N ARG A 5 -19.00 44.24 -39.55
CA ARG A 5 -19.55 42.89 -39.27
C ARG A 5 -18.59 41.75 -39.66
N VAL A 6 -17.36 41.72 -39.16
CA VAL A 6 -16.51 40.51 -39.26
C VAL A 6 -15.57 40.43 -38.04
N TRP A 7 -16.10 40.25 -36.83
CA TRP A 7 -15.27 39.99 -35.64
C TRP A 7 -15.88 39.02 -34.61
N VAL A 8 -17.05 38.41 -34.88
CA VAL A 8 -17.73 37.54 -33.90
C VAL A 8 -17.48 36.05 -34.14
N ALA A 9 -17.12 35.64 -35.37
CA ALA A 9 -16.91 34.22 -35.70
C ALA A 9 -15.58 33.63 -35.18
N GLY A 10 -14.55 34.45 -34.93
CA GLY A 10 -13.24 33.97 -34.47
C GLY A 10 -13.20 33.55 -33.00
N PHE A 11 -14.08 34.11 -32.15
CA PHE A 11 -14.06 33.84 -30.71
C PHE A 11 -14.72 32.50 -30.32
N ILE A 12 -15.65 31.99 -31.13
CA ILE A 12 -16.39 30.75 -30.84
C ILE A 12 -15.51 29.51 -31.08
N LEU A 13 -14.59 29.55 -32.05
CA LEU A 13 -13.69 28.42 -32.33
C LEU A 13 -12.59 28.24 -31.26
N LEU A 14 -12.16 29.31 -30.59
CA LEU A 14 -11.17 29.22 -29.51
C LEU A 14 -11.76 28.67 -28.20
N ALA A 15 -13.01 28.98 -27.87
CA ALA A 15 -13.66 28.47 -26.66
C ALA A 15 -13.97 26.97 -26.75
N GLY A 16 -14.32 26.46 -27.94
CA GLY A 16 -14.54 25.02 -28.16
C GLY A 16 -13.26 24.19 -28.01
N TRP A 17 -12.11 24.71 -28.45
CA TRP A 17 -10.83 24.02 -28.32
C TRP A 17 -10.34 23.95 -26.86
N TYR A 18 -10.63 24.98 -26.06
CA TYR A 18 -10.31 24.99 -24.62
C TYR A 18 -11.11 23.98 -23.79
N LEU A 19 -12.35 23.67 -24.19
CA LEU A 19 -13.15 22.65 -23.52
C LEU A 19 -12.71 21.22 -23.88
N PHE A 20 -12.17 20.99 -25.08
CA PHE A 20 -11.70 19.67 -25.52
C PHE A 20 -10.41 19.22 -24.82
N ILE A 21 -9.57 20.14 -24.36
CA ILE A 21 -8.30 19.84 -23.68
C ILE A 21 -8.51 19.41 -22.21
N ARG A 22 -9.67 19.73 -21.62
CA ARG A 22 -9.84 19.77 -20.17
C ARG A 22 -10.05 18.41 -19.47
N ASP A 23 -10.37 17.34 -20.21
CA ASP A 23 -10.62 16.00 -19.65
C ASP A 23 -9.58 14.93 -20.04
N THR A 24 -8.50 15.32 -20.70
CA THR A 24 -7.48 14.37 -21.21
C THR A 24 -6.86 13.51 -20.09
N GLY A 25 -6.57 14.09 -18.93
CA GLY A 25 -5.99 13.35 -17.80
C GLY A 25 -6.95 12.34 -17.16
N LEU A 26 -8.24 12.66 -17.08
CA LEU A 26 -9.24 11.76 -16.51
C LEU A 26 -9.55 10.59 -17.46
N GLU A 27 -9.68 10.86 -18.76
CA GLU A 27 -9.89 9.81 -19.75
C GLU A 27 -8.68 8.87 -19.85
N GLN A 28 -7.45 9.39 -19.76
CA GLN A 28 -6.26 8.55 -19.65
C GLN A 28 -6.24 7.72 -18.37
N LEU A 29 -6.65 8.30 -17.23
CA LEU A 29 -6.80 7.54 -15.99
C LEU A 29 -7.78 6.37 -16.18
N LYS A 30 -8.97 6.63 -16.74
CA LYS A 30 -9.99 5.61 -16.99
C LYS A 30 -9.45 4.49 -17.89
N ALA A 31 -8.82 4.84 -19.00
CA ALA A 31 -8.25 3.88 -19.93
C ALA A 31 -7.18 2.98 -19.27
N LEU A 32 -6.33 3.55 -18.40
CA LEU A 32 -5.36 2.78 -17.62
C LEU A 32 -6.03 1.89 -16.57
N CYS A 33 -7.06 2.41 -15.89
CA CYS A 33 -7.81 1.64 -14.91
C CYS A 33 -8.52 0.43 -15.53
N GLU A 34 -9.11 0.59 -16.71
CA GLU A 34 -9.77 -0.49 -17.45
C GLU A 34 -8.77 -1.50 -18.02
N LYS A 35 -7.58 -1.04 -18.42
CA LYS A 35 -6.56 -1.89 -19.03
C LYS A 35 -5.99 -2.92 -18.08
N ASP A 36 -5.49 -2.49 -16.91
CA ASP A 36 -4.73 -3.37 -16.01
C ASP A 36 -4.80 -3.01 -14.52
N ALA A 37 -5.64 -2.05 -14.10
CA ALA A 37 -5.80 -1.82 -12.66
C ALA A 37 -6.62 -2.93 -12.01
N GLY A 38 -6.24 -3.31 -10.80
CA GLY A 38 -6.94 -4.35 -10.08
C GLY A 38 -6.06 -5.12 -9.12
N LEU A 39 -6.64 -6.22 -8.64
CA LEU A 39 -6.02 -7.19 -7.77
C LEU A 39 -5.98 -8.54 -8.49
N PHE A 40 -4.78 -9.06 -8.70
CA PHE A 40 -4.53 -10.31 -9.41
C PHE A 40 -3.91 -11.31 -8.42
N ILE A 41 -4.63 -12.38 -8.11
CA ILE A 41 -4.16 -13.44 -7.21
C ILE A 41 -3.90 -14.68 -8.07
N TYR A 42 -2.63 -14.96 -8.33
CA TYR A 42 -2.22 -16.14 -9.10
C TYR A 42 -2.26 -17.41 -8.24
N LYS A 43 -1.91 -17.26 -6.96
CA LYS A 43 -1.91 -18.34 -5.99
C LYS A 43 -2.24 -17.83 -4.59
N THR A 44 -2.91 -18.66 -3.80
CA THR A 44 -3.05 -18.46 -2.35
C THR A 44 -2.08 -19.38 -1.63
N VAL A 45 -1.41 -18.87 -0.61
CA VAL A 45 -0.37 -19.59 0.14
C VAL A 45 -0.60 -19.44 1.63
N GLU A 46 -0.06 -20.36 2.43
CA GLU A 46 -0.06 -20.23 3.89
C GLU A 46 1.33 -19.83 4.40
N ALA A 47 1.38 -18.96 5.41
CA ALA A 47 2.60 -18.60 6.13
C ALA A 47 2.29 -18.06 7.54
N GLU A 48 3.28 -18.14 8.42
CA GLU A 48 3.21 -17.56 9.78
C GLU A 48 3.49 -16.04 9.75
N GLY A 49 4.25 -15.58 8.76
CA GLY A 49 4.61 -14.18 8.60
C GLY A 49 5.12 -13.87 7.19
N TYR A 50 5.50 -12.61 6.97
CA TYR A 50 6.01 -12.11 5.70
C TYR A 50 7.09 -11.05 5.90
N TYR A 51 7.89 -10.81 4.87
CA TYR A 51 8.88 -9.72 4.83
C TYR A 51 8.28 -8.51 4.08
N ASP A 52 8.24 -7.33 4.70
CA ASP A 52 7.86 -6.08 4.06
C ASP A 52 9.11 -5.39 3.52
N ALA A 53 9.34 -5.52 2.20
CA ALA A 53 10.44 -4.86 1.51
C ALA A 53 10.13 -3.39 1.16
N SER A 54 8.90 -2.93 1.41
CA SER A 54 8.42 -1.61 0.99
C SER A 54 8.43 -0.57 2.10
N ARG A 55 8.25 -0.99 3.36
CA ARG A 55 8.11 -0.08 4.50
C ARG A 55 9.31 -0.18 5.43
N LYS A 56 10.00 0.95 5.59
CA LYS A 56 11.14 1.10 6.50
C LYS A 56 10.65 1.25 7.96
N GLY A 57 10.12 0.18 8.54
CA GLY A 57 9.78 0.09 9.96
C GLY A 57 8.32 0.41 10.36
N GLU A 58 7.50 0.93 9.45
CA GLU A 58 6.05 1.11 9.69
C GLU A 58 5.26 -0.20 9.47
N VAL A 59 5.65 -1.28 10.14
CA VAL A 59 5.02 -2.61 9.94
C VAL A 59 4.11 -3.03 11.11
N ILE A 60 4.29 -2.45 12.30
CA ILE A 60 3.49 -2.77 13.50
C ILE A 60 2.00 -2.58 13.26
N HIS A 61 1.63 -1.53 12.52
CA HIS A 61 0.23 -1.20 12.26
C HIS A 61 -0.47 -2.16 11.29
N LEU A 62 0.29 -2.98 10.57
CA LEU A 62 -0.26 -4.10 9.81
C LEU A 62 -0.24 -5.38 10.63
N LEU A 63 0.85 -5.64 11.37
CA LEU A 63 1.00 -6.87 12.14
C LEU A 63 -0.11 -7.02 13.19
N ILE A 64 -0.34 -6.01 14.03
CA ILE A 64 -1.29 -6.10 15.16
C ILE A 64 -2.71 -6.50 14.73
N PRO A 65 -3.39 -5.78 13.82
CA PRO A 65 -4.75 -6.15 13.42
C PRO A 65 -4.80 -7.41 12.54
N SER A 66 -3.67 -7.90 12.03
CA SER A 66 -3.62 -9.11 11.23
C SER A 66 -3.58 -10.38 12.08
N ASN A 67 -3.73 -11.52 11.43
CA ASN A 67 -3.57 -12.85 12.06
C ASN A 67 -2.16 -13.43 11.89
N TYR A 68 -1.19 -12.66 11.36
CA TYR A 68 0.20 -13.12 11.24
C TYR A 68 0.89 -13.11 12.60
N GLN A 69 1.80 -14.07 12.79
CA GLN A 69 2.62 -14.20 13.99
C GLN A 69 3.81 -13.25 13.97
N PHE A 70 4.38 -12.99 12.80
CA PHE A 70 5.49 -12.06 12.66
C PHE A 70 5.46 -11.27 11.35
N THR A 71 6.21 -10.18 11.34
CA THR A 71 6.61 -9.45 10.12
C THR A 71 8.08 -9.13 10.20
N GLU A 72 8.75 -9.15 9.05
CA GLU A 72 10.15 -8.75 8.92
C GLU A 72 10.26 -7.49 8.09
N PHE A 73 11.30 -6.70 8.31
CA PHE A 73 11.71 -5.62 7.43
C PHE A 73 13.22 -5.38 7.58
N CYS A 74 13.81 -4.63 6.65
CA CYS A 74 15.20 -4.18 6.78
C CYS A 74 15.22 -2.65 6.71
N ASP A 75 15.96 -2.05 7.64
CA ASP A 75 16.19 -0.61 7.68
C ASP A 75 17.59 -0.31 7.13
N THR A 76 17.67 0.71 6.28
CA THR A 76 18.91 1.17 5.66
C THR A 76 19.39 2.51 6.25
N GLY A 77 18.77 2.99 7.33
CA GLY A 77 19.17 4.21 8.04
C GLY A 77 18.76 5.52 7.35
N GLU A 78 18.30 5.46 6.10
CA GLU A 78 17.93 6.66 5.31
C GLU A 78 16.63 7.34 5.77
N ILE A 79 15.77 6.62 6.49
CA ILE A 79 14.49 7.12 7.00
C ILE A 79 14.47 6.83 8.49
N ARG A 80 14.22 7.86 9.31
CA ARG A 80 14.20 7.83 10.80
C ARG A 80 14.08 6.40 11.32
N PRO A 81 15.20 5.83 11.82
CA PRO A 81 15.21 4.41 12.13
C PRO A 81 14.13 4.11 13.15
N SER A 82 13.29 3.11 12.87
CA SER A 82 12.34 2.65 13.89
C SER A 82 13.07 2.04 15.09
N PHE A 83 14.32 1.61 14.86
CA PHE A 83 15.27 1.10 15.84
C PHE A 83 16.61 1.77 15.54
N ASN A 84 17.33 2.29 16.54
CA ASN A 84 18.51 3.16 16.38
C ASN A 84 19.73 2.57 15.64
N GLU A 85 19.58 1.43 14.97
CA GLU A 85 20.64 0.73 14.26
C GLU A 85 20.15 0.17 12.93
N ASP A 86 21.02 0.23 11.92
CA ASP A 86 20.80 -0.41 10.63
C ASP A 86 20.75 -1.94 10.79
N GLY A 87 19.96 -2.57 9.93
CA GLY A 87 19.85 -4.02 9.86
C GLY A 87 18.44 -4.52 9.58
N CYS A 88 18.30 -5.85 9.58
CA CYS A 88 17.01 -6.50 9.44
C CYS A 88 16.42 -6.84 10.81
N TRP A 89 15.11 -6.71 10.92
CA TRP A 89 14.38 -6.85 12.17
C TRP A 89 13.15 -7.73 11.96
N ARG A 90 12.93 -8.67 12.90
CA ARG A 90 11.69 -9.43 13.03
C ARG A 90 10.90 -8.91 14.21
N LEU A 91 9.62 -8.61 13.96
CA LEU A 91 8.64 -8.26 14.96
C LEU A 91 7.69 -9.44 15.13
N THR A 92 7.69 -10.04 16.31
CA THR A 92 6.91 -11.25 16.63
C THR A 92 5.85 -10.93 17.67
N LYS A 93 4.64 -11.42 17.49
CA LYS A 93 3.61 -11.42 18.53
C LYS A 93 3.96 -12.49 19.55
N VAL A 94 4.06 -12.11 20.81
CA VAL A 94 4.34 -13.02 21.91
C VAL A 94 3.38 -12.74 23.07
N SER A 95 3.10 -13.77 23.88
CA SER A 95 2.38 -13.59 25.14
C SER A 95 3.17 -12.66 26.05
N ARG A 96 2.48 -11.77 26.76
CA ARG A 96 3.11 -10.93 27.79
C ARG A 96 3.77 -11.75 28.90
N GLU A 97 3.18 -12.89 29.24
CA GLU A 97 3.70 -13.79 30.28
C GLU A 97 5.08 -14.36 29.92
N ALA A 98 5.43 -14.39 28.62
CA ALA A 98 6.75 -14.85 28.17
C ALA A 98 7.88 -13.87 28.54
N GLY A 99 7.57 -12.62 28.92
CA GLY A 99 8.58 -11.64 29.37
C GLY A 99 9.51 -11.12 28.27
N GLN A 100 9.21 -11.35 26.99
CA GLN A 100 10.04 -10.96 25.84
C GLN A 100 9.62 -9.62 25.19
N CYS A 101 8.83 -8.82 25.90
CA CYS A 101 8.28 -7.58 25.36
C CYS A 101 9.36 -6.53 25.11
N ASN A 102 9.37 -5.92 23.92
CA ASN A 102 10.20 -4.76 23.67
C ASN A 102 9.60 -3.51 24.32
N GLU A 103 10.32 -2.88 25.25
CA GLU A 103 9.83 -1.75 26.05
C GLU A 103 9.40 -0.53 25.20
N SER A 104 10.16 -0.20 24.16
CA SER A 104 9.88 0.95 23.29
C SER A 104 8.56 0.76 22.55
N VAL A 105 8.40 -0.43 21.93
CA VAL A 105 7.16 -0.78 21.25
C VAL A 105 6.01 -0.85 22.25
N ASP A 106 6.20 -1.47 23.42
CA ASP A 106 5.14 -1.62 24.41
C ASP A 106 4.64 -0.25 24.93
N SER A 107 5.54 0.69 25.19
CA SER A 107 5.20 2.07 25.55
C SER A 107 4.37 2.77 24.48
N MET A 108 4.71 2.56 23.20
CA MET A 108 3.92 3.07 22.07
C MET A 108 2.52 2.43 22.04
N LEU A 109 2.42 1.12 22.27
CA LEU A 109 1.14 0.40 22.30
C LEU A 109 0.25 0.89 23.45
N MET A 110 0.81 1.16 24.62
CA MET A 110 0.09 1.69 25.78
C MET A 110 -0.51 3.09 25.53
N LYS A 111 0.12 3.89 24.66
CA LYS A 111 -0.39 5.23 24.28
C LYS A 111 -1.46 5.19 23.19
N SER A 112 -1.55 4.09 22.42
CA SER A 112 -2.54 3.95 21.36
C SER A 112 -3.97 3.86 21.93
N ARG A 113 -4.92 4.51 21.24
CA ARG A 113 -6.35 4.47 21.54
C ARG A 113 -7.15 3.62 20.55
N ARG A 114 -6.47 2.93 19.63
CA ARG A 114 -7.13 2.09 18.61
C ARG A 114 -7.58 0.78 19.26
N GLU A 115 -8.83 0.39 19.03
CA GLU A 115 -9.45 -0.82 19.61
C GLU A 115 -8.58 -2.07 19.43
N ALA A 116 -8.15 -2.38 18.20
CA ALA A 116 -7.27 -3.52 17.92
C ALA A 116 -5.96 -3.53 18.73
N TYR A 117 -5.45 -2.36 19.12
CA TYR A 117 -4.23 -2.25 19.95
C TYR A 117 -4.56 -2.44 21.43
N ILE A 118 -5.73 -1.95 21.86
CA ILE A 118 -6.23 -2.11 23.23
C ILE A 118 -6.47 -3.59 23.51
N GLU A 119 -7.12 -4.31 22.59
CA GLU A 119 -7.34 -5.75 22.70
C GLU A 119 -6.02 -6.53 22.66
N PHE A 120 -5.18 -6.27 21.66
CA PHE A 120 -3.90 -6.96 21.51
C PHE A 120 -3.03 -6.87 22.76
N ARG A 121 -2.91 -5.67 23.35
CA ARG A 121 -2.00 -5.43 24.48
C ARG A 121 -2.47 -5.99 25.82
N GLN A 122 -3.66 -6.57 25.92
CA GLN A 122 -4.14 -7.23 27.15
C GLN A 122 -3.28 -8.45 27.45
N ASP A 123 -3.13 -9.34 26.47
CA ASP A 123 -2.45 -10.62 26.64
C ASP A 123 -1.14 -10.73 25.85
N ASN A 124 -0.94 -9.84 24.87
CA ASN A 124 0.19 -9.93 23.94
C ASN A 124 1.06 -8.67 23.99
N CYS A 125 2.30 -8.83 23.55
CA CYS A 125 3.22 -7.74 23.26
C CYS A 125 4.04 -8.10 22.00
N ILE A 126 4.94 -7.20 21.61
CA ILE A 126 5.81 -7.40 20.45
C ILE A 126 7.23 -7.66 20.93
N GLU A 127 7.78 -8.82 20.59
CA GLU A 127 9.21 -9.07 20.63
C GLU A 127 9.84 -8.44 19.39
N VAL A 128 10.97 -7.76 19.56
CA VAL A 128 11.77 -7.20 18.47
C VAL A 128 13.13 -7.88 18.47
N LYS A 129 13.44 -8.59 17.39
CA LYS A 129 14.70 -9.32 17.25
C LYS A 129 15.45 -8.87 16.00
N LYS A 130 16.73 -8.50 16.17
CA LYS A 130 17.64 -8.27 15.04
C LYS A 130 17.95 -9.61 14.36
N ILE A 131 17.85 -9.65 13.04
CA ILE A 131 18.14 -10.82 12.20
C ILE A 131 19.19 -10.44 11.15
N GLU A 132 19.98 -11.41 10.70
CA GLU A 132 21.04 -11.16 9.70
C GLU A 132 20.44 -10.79 8.34
N LYS A 133 19.34 -11.45 7.96
CA LYS A 133 18.61 -11.25 6.71
C LYS A 133 17.16 -11.72 6.86
N PRO A 134 16.24 -11.33 5.95
CA PRO A 134 14.89 -11.85 5.95
C PRO A 134 14.87 -13.38 5.84
N GLU A 135 14.07 -14.00 6.70
CA GLU A 135 13.86 -15.44 6.81
C GLU A 135 12.46 -15.83 6.35
N ALA A 136 11.53 -14.87 6.22
CA ALA A 136 10.20 -15.10 5.71
C ALA A 136 10.22 -15.73 4.32
N LYS A 137 9.28 -16.63 4.03
CA LYS A 137 9.19 -17.27 2.71
C LYS A 137 8.73 -16.32 1.60
N TYR A 138 7.89 -15.35 1.95
CA TYR A 138 7.28 -14.41 1.00
C TYR A 138 7.64 -12.98 1.38
N ARG A 139 7.84 -12.14 0.36
CA ARG A 139 8.04 -10.70 0.52
C ARG A 139 6.93 -9.90 -0.14
N TYR A 140 6.58 -8.79 0.48
CA TYR A 140 5.76 -7.74 -0.10
C TYR A 140 6.66 -6.60 -0.58
N GLU A 141 6.57 -6.27 -1.87
CA GLU A 141 7.32 -5.18 -2.48
C GLU A 141 6.37 -4.20 -3.16
N VAL A 142 6.76 -2.91 -3.18
CA VAL A 142 5.98 -1.86 -3.83
C VAL A 142 6.87 -1.11 -4.80
N GLU A 143 6.45 -1.05 -6.05
CA GLU A 143 7.04 -0.21 -7.08
C GLU A 143 6.11 0.99 -7.33
N ARG A 144 6.69 2.18 -7.47
CA ARG A 144 5.96 3.39 -7.87
C ARG A 144 6.65 4.03 -9.05
N LYS A 145 5.87 4.31 -10.09
CA LYS A 145 6.30 5.08 -11.24
C LYS A 145 5.43 6.32 -11.35
N GLU A 146 6.04 7.48 -11.54
CA GLU A 146 5.35 8.74 -11.78
C GLU A 146 5.79 9.31 -13.14
N TRP A 147 4.86 9.92 -13.88
CA TRP A 147 5.16 10.64 -15.10
C TRP A 147 4.23 11.84 -15.27
N TRP A 148 4.70 12.84 -15.99
CA TRP A 148 3.91 14.01 -16.35
C TRP A 148 2.93 13.65 -17.48
N LEU A 149 1.67 14.03 -17.31
CA LEU A 149 0.71 14.06 -18.40
C LEU A 149 0.71 15.42 -19.09
N ASN A 150 0.81 16.48 -18.28
CA ASN A 150 0.90 17.85 -18.75
C ASN A 150 1.66 18.69 -17.72
N GLU A 151 2.89 19.10 -18.05
CA GLU A 151 3.73 19.92 -17.16
C GLU A 151 3.14 21.32 -16.94
N TRP A 152 2.53 21.92 -17.96
CA TRP A 152 1.95 23.27 -17.89
C TRP A 152 0.75 23.34 -16.95
N LEU A 153 -0.03 22.26 -16.88
CA LEU A 153 -1.19 22.15 -15.99
C LEU A 153 -0.84 21.53 -14.63
N ASP A 154 0.43 21.18 -14.43
CA ASP A 154 0.92 20.42 -13.27
C ASP A 154 0.08 19.16 -13.01
N GLU A 155 -0.13 18.38 -14.09
CA GLU A 155 -0.87 17.11 -14.05
C GLU A 155 0.08 15.92 -14.21
N LYS A 156 0.05 15.04 -13.20
CA LYS A 156 0.87 13.84 -13.10
C LYS A 156 0.03 12.59 -12.97
N MET A 157 0.53 11.51 -13.54
CA MET A 157 0.02 10.17 -13.33
C MET A 157 1.03 9.36 -12.53
N SER A 158 0.54 8.60 -11.55
CA SER A 158 1.34 7.65 -10.79
C SER A 158 0.77 6.24 -10.95
N LYS A 159 1.61 5.26 -11.27
CA LYS A 159 1.32 3.82 -11.17
C LYS A 159 1.94 3.29 -9.89
N GLY A 160 1.12 2.78 -8.98
CA GLY A 160 1.55 2.01 -7.82
C GLY A 160 1.31 0.52 -8.08
N MET A 161 2.33 -0.29 -7.88
CA MET A 161 2.27 -1.74 -8.05
C MET A 161 2.78 -2.42 -6.79
N GLY A 162 1.92 -3.15 -6.10
CA GLY A 162 2.29 -4.01 -4.97
C GLY A 162 2.38 -5.45 -5.42
N ARG A 163 3.39 -6.21 -4.98
CA ARG A 163 3.56 -7.64 -5.30
C ARG A 163 3.84 -8.45 -4.05
N ILE A 164 3.32 -9.68 -4.05
CA ILE A 164 3.76 -10.74 -3.13
C ILE A 164 4.61 -11.72 -3.93
N VAL A 165 5.85 -11.92 -3.51
CA VAL A 165 6.84 -12.72 -4.22
C VAL A 165 7.38 -13.81 -3.30
N ASN A 166 7.52 -15.03 -3.80
CA ASN A 166 8.28 -16.08 -3.12
C ASN A 166 9.77 -15.75 -3.19
N ILE A 167 10.41 -15.54 -2.04
CA ILE A 167 11.79 -15.05 -1.97
C ILE A 167 12.78 -16.02 -2.64
N LYS A 168 12.54 -17.33 -2.50
CA LYS A 168 13.46 -18.36 -3.03
C LYS A 168 13.36 -18.51 -4.54
N THR A 169 12.16 -18.41 -5.11
CA THR A 169 11.92 -18.71 -6.52
C THR A 169 11.73 -17.45 -7.37
N ASN A 170 11.57 -16.27 -6.76
CA ASN A 170 11.12 -15.02 -7.40
C ASN A 170 9.77 -15.15 -8.14
N GLU A 171 8.97 -16.16 -7.80
CA GLU A 171 7.62 -16.35 -8.34
C GLU A 171 6.68 -15.28 -7.78
N VAL A 172 5.96 -14.57 -8.65
CA VAL A 172 4.91 -13.62 -8.25
C VAL A 172 3.65 -14.39 -7.89
N ILE A 173 3.27 -14.33 -6.62
CA ILE A 173 2.11 -15.02 -6.06
C ILE A 173 0.83 -14.19 -6.26
N SER A 174 0.96 -12.87 -6.16
CA SER A 174 -0.13 -11.93 -6.43
C SER A 174 0.42 -10.54 -6.71
N GLU A 175 -0.36 -9.72 -7.38
CA GLU A 175 -0.06 -8.30 -7.58
C GLU A 175 -1.30 -7.42 -7.49
N SER A 176 -1.10 -6.15 -7.15
CA SER A 176 -2.12 -5.12 -7.19
C SER A 176 -1.59 -3.92 -7.95
N ILE A 177 -2.35 -3.45 -8.94
CA ILE A 177 -2.02 -2.27 -9.75
C ILE A 177 -3.06 -1.19 -9.47
N ASN A 178 -2.59 0.02 -9.16
CA ASN A 178 -3.44 1.18 -8.99
C ASN A 178 -2.84 2.40 -9.67
N TYR A 179 -3.66 3.17 -10.37
CA TYR A 179 -3.27 4.46 -10.92
C TYR A 179 -3.85 5.61 -10.10
N ILE A 180 -3.11 6.71 -10.04
CA ILE A 180 -3.47 7.95 -9.36
C ILE A 180 -3.17 9.12 -10.28
N LEU A 181 -4.19 9.90 -10.60
CA LEU A 181 -4.06 11.22 -11.21
C LEU A 181 -3.93 12.27 -10.12
N LYS A 182 -2.83 13.02 -10.16
CA LYS A 182 -2.57 14.19 -9.33
C LYS A 182 -2.62 15.43 -10.24
N ALA A 183 -3.52 16.34 -9.93
CA ALA A 183 -3.65 17.61 -10.63
C ALA A 183 -3.60 18.76 -9.61
N ASN A 184 -2.97 19.87 -9.99
CA ASN A 184 -2.78 21.00 -9.10
C ASN A 184 -4.11 21.50 -8.49
N ASN A 185 -4.10 21.77 -7.18
CA ASN A 185 -5.25 22.22 -6.38
C ASN A 185 -6.51 21.34 -6.49
N LYS A 186 -6.40 20.09 -6.97
CA LYS A 186 -7.50 19.13 -7.05
C LYS A 186 -7.24 17.93 -6.13
N PRO A 187 -8.32 17.29 -5.62
CA PRO A 187 -8.19 16.01 -4.93
C PRO A 187 -7.56 14.95 -5.84
N LEU A 188 -6.74 14.08 -5.26
CA LEU A 188 -6.20 12.90 -5.94
C LEU A 188 -7.35 12.02 -6.47
N ILE A 189 -7.27 11.60 -7.72
CA ILE A 189 -8.25 10.70 -8.35
C ILE A 189 -7.56 9.37 -8.59
N HIS A 190 -8.08 8.29 -8.02
CA HIS A 190 -7.52 6.94 -8.16
C HIS A 190 -8.52 6.01 -8.86
N CYS A 191 -8.06 4.86 -9.36
CA CYS A 191 -8.94 3.88 -10.01
C CYS A 191 -10.10 3.41 -9.11
N GLY A 192 -9.94 3.38 -7.79
CA GLY A 192 -11.05 3.06 -6.88
C GLY A 192 -12.06 4.19 -6.58
N SER A 193 -11.89 5.38 -7.16
CA SER A 193 -12.73 6.55 -6.86
C SER A 193 -13.97 6.59 -7.75
N ALA A 194 -15.10 7.05 -7.22
CA ALA A 194 -16.33 7.21 -7.98
C ALA A 194 -16.18 8.10 -9.22
N LYS A 195 -15.22 9.04 -9.19
CA LYS A 195 -14.90 9.89 -10.35
C LYS A 195 -14.20 9.11 -11.48
N ALA A 196 -13.46 8.06 -11.16
CA ALA A 196 -12.79 7.21 -12.14
C ALA A 196 -13.68 6.05 -12.63
N THR A 197 -14.49 5.45 -11.76
CA THR A 197 -15.25 4.22 -12.08
C THR A 197 -16.76 4.39 -12.15
N GLY A 198 -17.31 5.54 -11.75
CA GLY A 198 -18.75 5.72 -11.58
C GLY A 198 -19.37 4.92 -10.42
N LEU A 199 -18.58 4.18 -9.65
CA LEU A 199 -19.03 3.30 -8.56
C LEU A 199 -18.62 3.86 -7.18
N GLN A 200 -19.43 3.59 -6.14
CA GLN A 200 -19.15 4.03 -4.77
C GLN A 200 -17.81 3.44 -4.26
N LYS A 201 -17.05 4.29 -3.55
CA LYS A 201 -15.66 4.10 -3.05
C LYS A 201 -15.25 2.63 -2.84
N SER A 202 -14.30 2.13 -3.61
CA SER A 202 -13.60 0.87 -3.29
C SER A 202 -12.39 1.15 -2.39
N LYS A 203 -12.09 0.20 -1.48
CA LYS A 203 -10.85 0.26 -0.68
C LYS A 203 -9.64 0.20 -1.62
N PRO A 204 -8.53 0.90 -1.32
CA PRO A 204 -7.31 0.82 -2.13
C PRO A 204 -6.82 -0.64 -2.23
N PHE A 205 -6.50 -1.09 -3.45
CA PHE A 205 -6.19 -2.49 -3.76
C PHE A 205 -5.04 -3.07 -2.93
N THR A 206 -4.08 -2.24 -2.54
CA THR A 206 -2.88 -2.65 -1.77
C THR A 206 -3.18 -3.11 -0.35
N ALA A 207 -4.20 -2.53 0.31
CA ALA A 207 -4.50 -2.87 1.71
C ALA A 207 -4.98 -4.32 1.88
N GLY A 208 -5.58 -4.91 0.83
CA GLY A 208 -6.08 -6.28 0.87
C GLY A 208 -5.16 -7.32 0.22
N LEU A 209 -4.04 -6.92 -0.39
CA LEU A 209 -3.20 -7.86 -1.15
C LEU A 209 -2.62 -8.95 -0.25
N ILE A 210 -1.94 -8.55 0.83
CA ILE A 210 -1.27 -9.48 1.76
C ILE A 210 -2.29 -10.47 2.36
N GLU A 211 -3.38 -9.99 2.95
CA GLU A 211 -4.40 -10.84 3.62
C GLU A 211 -5.17 -11.76 2.67
N LYS A 212 -5.35 -11.35 1.41
CA LYS A 212 -6.04 -12.18 0.41
C LYS A 212 -5.11 -13.26 -0.15
N THR A 213 -3.82 -12.98 -0.25
CA THR A 213 -2.84 -13.87 -0.87
C THR A 213 -2.18 -14.82 0.11
N ILE A 214 -1.68 -14.30 1.23
CA ILE A 214 -1.04 -15.09 2.27
C ILE A 214 -2.10 -15.33 3.35
N LYS A 215 -2.40 -16.60 3.61
CA LYS A 215 -3.28 -16.98 4.70
C LYS A 215 -2.41 -17.27 5.93
N PRO A 216 -2.76 -16.71 7.09
CA PRO A 216 -2.10 -17.07 8.32
C PRO A 216 -2.23 -18.57 8.54
N ARG A 217 -1.10 -19.24 8.78
CA ARG A 217 -1.11 -20.65 9.14
C ARG A 217 -1.84 -20.78 10.48
N LYS A 218 -2.90 -21.59 10.52
CA LYS A 218 -3.57 -21.90 11.79
C LYS A 218 -2.57 -22.66 12.65
N GLU A 219 -2.39 -22.23 13.89
CA GLU A 219 -1.69 -23.05 14.88
C GLU A 219 -2.42 -24.39 14.99
N THR A 220 -1.82 -25.45 14.44
CA THR A 220 -2.18 -26.80 14.84
C THR A 220 -1.89 -26.88 16.31
N LYS A 221 -2.94 -26.83 17.14
CA LYS A 221 -2.85 -27.16 18.57
C LYS A 221 -2.16 -28.52 18.64
N THR A 222 -0.85 -28.53 18.87
CA THR A 222 -0.11 -29.74 19.14
C THR A 222 -0.75 -30.28 20.40
N GLY A 223 -1.54 -31.34 20.22
CA GLY A 223 -2.24 -31.99 21.31
C GLY A 223 -1.21 -32.26 22.41
N VAL A 224 -1.42 -31.63 23.56
CA VAL A 224 -0.73 -32.00 24.79
C VAL A 224 -1.14 -33.44 25.05
N PHE A 225 -0.30 -34.39 24.61
CA PHE A 225 -0.38 -35.75 25.09
C PHE A 225 -0.08 -35.67 26.59
N LYS A 226 -1.15 -35.73 27.38
CA LYS A 226 -1.08 -35.89 28.84
C LYS A 226 -0.63 -37.30 29.18
#